data_AF-A0A8J6S5N4-F1
#
_entry.id   AF-A0A8J6S5N4-F1
#
_cell.length_a   1.000
_cell.length_b   1.000
_cell.length_c   1.000
_cell.angle_alpha   90.00
_cell.angle_beta   90.00
_cell.angle_gamma   90.00
#
_symmetry.space_group_name_H-M   'P 1'
#
loop_
_entity.id
_entity.type
_entity.pdbx_description
1 polymer ?
#
loop_
_entity_poly.entity_id
_entity_poly.type
_entity_poly.pdbx_seq_one_letter_code
_entity_poly.pdbx_strand_id
1 'polypeptide(L)'
;MKLKLISMLAGAVVFFVPFTSSAAFAQTNSPSAPASSGLMGIELTPQQKTKIEQIRSNTRSQIENILTAEQKNKFKAAVGQGQDMRRAFAAMNLSDQQKTQLQGIFQSAASQFSATLTQEQRQTIMENMRSRQQPQQNPK
;
A
#
# COMPACT_ATOMS: atom_id res chain seq x y z
N MET A 1 -66.99 25.69 -48.03
CA MET A 1 -66.50 27.09 -48.04
C MET A 1 -65.23 27.17 -47.18
N LYS A 2 -64.18 27.79 -47.74
CA LYS A 2 -63.17 28.66 -47.10
C LYS A 2 -62.14 28.05 -46.12
N LEU A 3 -60.87 28.28 -46.50
CA LEU A 3 -59.56 27.95 -45.92
C LEU A 3 -59.28 28.50 -44.52
N LYS A 4 -58.26 27.93 -43.83
CA LYS A 4 -57.02 28.60 -43.35
C LYS A 4 -56.10 27.61 -42.59
N LEU A 5 -54.91 27.29 -43.11
CA LEU A 5 -53.57 27.90 -42.89
C LEU A 5 -52.74 27.23 -41.78
N ILE A 6 -51.80 26.39 -42.24
CA ILE A 6 -50.39 26.22 -41.85
C ILE A 6 -49.99 26.73 -40.45
N SER A 7 -49.48 25.81 -39.62
CA SER A 7 -48.41 26.13 -38.68
C SER A 7 -47.39 25.00 -38.64
N MET A 8 -46.18 25.36 -39.05
CA MET A 8 -44.96 24.59 -39.04
C MET A 8 -44.28 24.87 -37.70
N LEU A 9 -44.01 23.84 -36.90
CA LEU A 9 -42.94 23.93 -35.92
C LEU A 9 -42.27 22.56 -35.74
N ALA A 10 -40.98 22.57 -36.06
CA ALA A 10 -40.05 21.48 -35.91
C ALA A 10 -39.80 21.12 -34.44
N GLY A 11 -39.40 19.87 -34.21
CA GLY A 11 -38.92 19.35 -32.92
C GLY A 11 -39.64 18.04 -32.58
N ALA A 12 -39.01 16.92 -32.24
CA ALA A 12 -37.62 16.70 -31.83
C ALA A 12 -37.22 15.26 -32.18
N VAL A 13 -35.99 15.09 -32.65
CA VAL A 13 -35.26 13.82 -32.54
C VAL A 13 -34.32 13.97 -31.36
N VAL A 14 -34.33 12.99 -30.45
CA VAL A 14 -33.19 12.14 -30.04
C VAL A 14 -33.61 11.44 -28.74
N PHE A 15 -33.72 10.10 -28.79
CA PHE A 15 -33.76 9.24 -27.62
C PHE A 15 -32.47 9.44 -26.80
N PHE A 16 -32.55 10.09 -25.65
CA PHE A 16 -31.52 10.01 -24.62
C PHE A 16 -31.96 8.97 -23.58
N VAL A 17 -31.45 7.74 -23.73
CA VAL A 17 -31.38 6.78 -22.63
C VAL A 17 -30.11 7.12 -21.83
N PRO A 18 -30.22 7.62 -20.59
CA PRO A 18 -29.05 7.65 -19.73
C PRO A 18 -28.71 6.21 -19.35
N PHE A 19 -27.72 5.63 -20.03
CA PHE A 19 -26.95 4.53 -19.46
C PHE A 19 -26.15 5.14 -18.31
N THR A 20 -26.76 5.20 -17.13
CA THR A 20 -25.98 5.36 -15.90
C THR A 20 -25.26 4.04 -15.70
N SER A 21 -24.03 3.96 -16.22
CA SER A 21 -23.08 2.96 -15.77
C SER A 21 -22.91 3.17 -14.27
N SER A 22 -23.62 2.38 -13.46
CA SER A 22 -23.25 2.19 -12.08
C SER A 22 -21.84 1.62 -12.10
N ALA A 23 -20.85 2.49 -11.83
CA ALA A 23 -19.57 2.03 -11.35
C ALA A 23 -19.86 1.39 -9.99
N ALA A 24 -20.20 0.10 -10.02
CA ALA A 24 -20.10 -0.74 -8.85
C ALA A 24 -18.64 -0.64 -8.44
N PHE A 25 -18.37 0.10 -7.37
CA PHE A 25 -17.15 -0.09 -6.60
C PHE A 25 -17.21 -1.54 -6.13
N ALA A 26 -16.64 -2.43 -6.93
CA ALA A 26 -16.28 -3.75 -6.46
C ALA A 26 -15.40 -3.49 -5.23
N GLN A 27 -15.96 -3.70 -4.03
CA GLN A 27 -15.16 -3.94 -2.85
C GLN A 27 -14.40 -5.22 -3.17
N THR A 28 -13.25 -5.05 -3.80
CA THR A 28 -12.23 -6.07 -3.79
C THR A 28 -11.81 -6.15 -2.33
N ASN A 29 -12.45 -7.07 -1.60
CA ASN A 29 -11.85 -7.73 -0.46
C ASN A 29 -10.58 -8.39 -1.01
N SER A 30 -9.55 -7.57 -1.16
CA SER A 30 -8.20 -8.04 -1.39
C SER A 30 -7.91 -8.88 -0.15
N PRO A 31 -7.61 -10.18 -0.28
CA PRO A 31 -7.19 -10.97 0.85
C PRO A 31 -6.01 -10.20 1.44
N SER A 32 -6.21 -9.67 2.64
CA SER A 32 -5.19 -8.96 3.39
C SER A 32 -3.94 -9.82 3.32
N ALA A 33 -2.89 -9.34 2.65
CA ALA A 33 -1.58 -9.99 2.72
C ALA A 33 -1.33 -10.32 4.20
N PRO A 34 -0.88 -11.55 4.53
CA PRO A 34 -0.83 -12.00 5.92
C PRO A 34 -0.20 -10.89 6.74
N ALA A 35 -0.99 -10.35 7.68
CA ALA A 35 -0.56 -9.20 8.47
C ALA A 35 0.81 -9.56 9.02
N SER A 36 1.80 -8.67 8.80
CA SER A 36 3.12 -8.89 9.36
C SER A 36 2.92 -9.19 10.83
N SER A 37 3.60 -10.22 11.33
CA SER A 37 3.19 -10.91 12.55
C SER A 37 3.08 -10.03 13.81
N GLY A 38 3.66 -8.81 13.81
CA GLY A 38 3.48 -7.78 14.84
C GLY A 38 2.21 -6.91 14.71
N LEU A 39 1.60 -6.84 13.53
CA LEU A 39 0.35 -6.13 13.24
C LEU A 39 -0.90 -7.00 13.46
N MET A 40 -0.75 -8.18 14.05
CA MET A 40 -1.87 -9.07 14.35
C MET A 40 -2.87 -8.38 15.30
N GLY A 41 -4.16 -8.41 14.96
CA GLY A 41 -5.21 -7.78 15.75
C GLY A 41 -5.26 -6.24 15.64
N ILE A 42 -4.53 -5.64 14.71
CA ILE A 42 -4.52 -4.18 14.51
C ILE A 42 -5.36 -3.82 13.29
N GLU A 43 -6.47 -3.14 13.54
CA GLU A 43 -7.27 -2.54 12.48
C GLU A 43 -6.69 -1.17 12.09
N LEU A 44 -6.33 -1.03 10.81
CA LEU A 44 -5.84 0.23 10.24
C LEU A 44 -6.99 0.94 9.53
N THR A 45 -7.13 2.25 9.77
CA THR A 45 -8.09 3.08 9.05
C THR A 45 -7.69 3.22 7.57
N PRO A 46 -8.63 3.53 6.66
CA PRO A 46 -8.30 3.78 5.26
C PRO A 46 -7.21 4.85 5.08
N GLN A 47 -7.26 5.91 5.88
CA GLN A 47 -6.29 7.00 5.86
C GLN A 47 -4.90 6.52 6.33
N GLN A 48 -4.83 5.65 7.34
CA GLN A 48 -3.58 5.04 7.78
C GLN A 48 -2.99 4.15 6.69
N LYS A 49 -3.81 3.30 6.06
CA LYS A 49 -3.38 2.44 4.95
C LYS A 49 -2.78 3.27 3.80
N THR A 50 -3.44 4.35 3.40
CA THR A 50 -2.92 5.25 2.36
C THR A 50 -1.57 5.86 2.75
N LYS A 51 -1.42 6.36 3.98
CA LYS A 51 -0.14 6.92 4.46
C LYS A 51 0.96 5.86 4.49
N ILE A 52 0.64 4.64 4.92
CA ILE A 52 1.60 3.52 4.96
C ILE A 52 2.06 3.14 3.56
N GLU A 53 1.16 3.10 2.57
CA GLU A 53 1.54 2.85 1.18
C GLU A 53 2.39 3.98 0.58
N GLN A 54 2.11 5.24 0.93
CA GLN A 54 2.98 6.35 0.56
C GLN A 54 4.39 6.22 1.17
N ILE A 55 4.48 5.89 2.46
CA ILE A 55 5.77 5.64 3.13
C ILE A 55 6.52 4.51 2.42
N ARG A 56 5.85 3.38 2.14
CA ARG A 56 6.44 2.24 1.42
C ARG A 56 6.96 2.63 0.04
N SER A 57 6.17 3.36 -0.74
CA SER A 57 6.55 3.84 -2.07
C SER A 57 7.77 4.77 -2.02
N ASN A 58 7.75 5.73 -1.09
CA ASN A 58 8.85 6.67 -0.89
C ASN A 58 10.13 5.96 -0.44
N THR A 59 10.03 5.05 0.53
CA THR A 59 11.14 4.21 0.98
C THR A 59 11.73 3.40 -0.17
N ARG A 60 10.89 2.77 -1.00
CA ARG A 60 11.36 2.03 -2.18
C ARG A 60 12.13 2.92 -3.14
N SER A 61 11.61 4.11 -3.43
CA SER A 61 12.30 5.08 -4.30
C SER A 61 13.66 5.49 -3.75
N GLN A 62 13.76 5.80 -2.46
CA GLN A 62 15.02 6.17 -1.80
C GLN A 62 16.05 5.03 -1.84
N ILE A 63 15.60 3.78 -1.60
CA ILE A 63 16.44 2.59 -1.74
C ILE A 63 16.98 2.48 -3.17
N GLU A 64 16.11 2.60 -4.17
CA GLU A 64 16.51 2.50 -5.58
C GLU A 64 17.56 3.56 -5.97
N ASN A 65 17.59 4.72 -5.31
CA ASN A 65 18.59 5.76 -5.59
C ASN A 65 19.99 5.47 -5.03
N ILE A 66 20.11 4.54 -4.08
CA ILE A 66 21.41 4.12 -3.48
C ILE A 66 22.00 2.92 -4.22
N LEU A 67 21.16 2.10 -4.84
CA LEU A 67 21.57 0.89 -5.54
C LEU A 67 22.19 1.20 -6.89
N THR A 68 23.17 0.40 -7.29
CA THR A 68 23.65 0.38 -8.69
C THR A 68 22.55 -0.11 -9.63
N ALA A 69 22.72 0.09 -10.93
CA ALA A 69 21.75 -0.38 -11.93
C ALA A 69 21.49 -1.90 -11.83
N GLU A 70 22.55 -2.70 -11.66
CA GLU A 70 22.43 -4.15 -11.51
C GLU A 70 21.70 -4.54 -10.22
N GLN A 71 22.08 -3.93 -9.08
CA GLN A 71 21.44 -4.17 -7.79
C GLN A 71 19.96 -3.77 -7.81
N LYS A 72 19.62 -2.64 -8.46
CA LYS A 72 18.23 -2.18 -8.65
C LYS A 72 17.39 -3.21 -9.39
N ASN A 73 17.92 -3.84 -10.43
CA ASN A 73 17.21 -4.89 -11.17
C ASN A 73 16.95 -6.12 -10.29
N LYS A 74 17.96 -6.59 -9.55
CA LYS A 74 17.82 -7.70 -8.59
C LYS A 74 16.79 -7.39 -7.51
N PHE A 75 16.85 -6.18 -6.96
CA PHE A 75 15.90 -5.69 -5.97
C PHE A 75 14.46 -5.66 -6.50
N LYS A 76 14.24 -5.10 -7.69
CA LYS A 76 12.91 -5.07 -8.31
C LYS A 76 12.35 -6.46 -8.57
N ALA A 77 13.18 -7.40 -9.02
CA ALA A 77 12.79 -8.79 -9.22
C ALA A 77 12.40 -9.46 -7.90
N ALA A 78 13.23 -9.34 -6.85
CA ALA A 78 12.97 -9.89 -5.53
C ALA A 78 11.64 -9.37 -4.94
N VAL A 79 11.44 -8.05 -4.96
CA VAL A 79 10.21 -7.42 -4.46
C VAL A 79 9.00 -7.80 -5.33
N GLY A 80 9.16 -7.89 -6.65
CA GLY A 80 8.11 -8.35 -7.56
C GLY A 80 7.67 -9.79 -7.31
N GLN A 81 8.56 -10.62 -6.77
CA GLN A 81 8.26 -12.00 -6.32
C GLN A 81 7.68 -12.06 -4.91
N GLY A 82 7.41 -10.93 -4.26
CA GLY A 82 6.87 -10.86 -2.90
C GLY A 82 7.89 -11.15 -1.81
N GLN A 83 9.19 -11.13 -2.11
CA GLN A 83 10.21 -11.26 -1.07
C GLN A 83 10.21 -10.04 -0.15
N ASP A 84 10.43 -10.27 1.15
CA ASP A 84 10.64 -9.18 2.08
C ASP A 84 11.95 -8.44 1.78
N MET A 85 12.03 -7.18 2.24
CA MET A 85 13.18 -6.31 1.99
C MET A 85 14.50 -6.93 2.49
N ARG A 86 14.49 -7.60 3.63
CA ARG A 86 15.71 -8.21 4.21
C ARG A 86 16.24 -9.31 3.30
N ARG A 87 15.37 -10.18 2.79
CA ARG A 87 15.72 -11.23 1.82
C ARG A 87 16.18 -10.65 0.49
N ALA A 88 15.51 -9.59 0.01
CA ALA A 88 15.90 -8.91 -1.21
C ALA A 88 17.36 -8.40 -1.14
N PHE A 89 17.79 -7.88 0.01
CA PHE A 89 19.17 -7.43 0.23
C PHE A 89 20.17 -8.52 0.57
N ALA A 90 19.74 -9.62 1.19
CA ALA A 90 20.65 -10.68 1.62
C ALA A 90 21.46 -11.30 0.46
N ALA A 91 20.88 -11.33 -0.75
CA ALA A 91 21.52 -11.85 -1.96
C ALA A 91 22.33 -10.79 -2.75
N MET A 92 22.42 -9.55 -2.25
CA MET A 92 23.13 -8.45 -2.92
C MET A 92 24.46 -8.15 -2.24
N ASN A 93 25.52 -7.97 -3.04
CA ASN A 93 26.82 -7.47 -2.57
C ASN A 93 26.74 -5.96 -2.34
N LEU A 94 26.08 -5.54 -1.25
CA LEU A 94 25.98 -4.13 -0.85
C LEU A 94 27.29 -3.65 -0.22
N SER A 95 27.74 -2.45 -0.58
CA SER A 95 28.87 -1.82 0.10
C SER A 95 28.48 -1.37 1.52
N ASP A 96 29.46 -1.14 2.38
CA ASP A 96 29.17 -0.68 3.75
C ASP A 96 28.55 0.72 3.80
N GLN A 97 28.92 1.58 2.84
CA GLN A 97 28.25 2.87 2.65
C GLN A 97 26.78 2.68 2.29
N GLN A 98 26.46 1.79 1.34
CA GLN A 98 25.07 1.50 0.97
C GLN A 98 24.29 0.95 2.16
N LYS A 99 24.85 0.00 2.92
CA LYS A 99 24.21 -0.54 4.12
C LYS A 99 23.89 0.56 5.14
N THR A 100 24.83 1.48 5.36
CA THR A 100 24.64 2.59 6.30
C THR A 100 23.51 3.53 5.84
N GLN A 101 23.48 3.87 4.55
CA GLN A 101 22.41 4.71 4.00
C GLN A 101 21.04 4.01 4.07
N LEU A 102 20.98 2.72 3.76
CA LEU A 102 19.78 1.91 3.87
C LEU A 102 19.26 1.84 5.32
N GLN A 103 20.16 1.70 6.29
CA GLN A 103 19.80 1.72 7.71
C GLN A 103 19.12 3.05 8.09
N GLY A 104 19.66 4.18 7.64
CA GLY A 104 19.05 5.50 7.87
C GLY A 104 17.67 5.62 7.25
N ILE A 105 17.49 5.11 6.02
CA ILE A 105 16.18 5.07 5.36
C ILE A 105 15.18 4.24 6.18
N PHE A 106 15.57 3.04 6.63
CA PHE A 106 14.67 2.19 7.41
C PHE A 106 14.30 2.81 8.77
N GLN A 107 15.23 3.48 9.44
CA GLN A 107 14.95 4.19 10.69
C GLN A 107 13.96 5.35 10.47
N SER A 108 14.14 6.11 9.39
CA SER A 108 13.22 7.19 9.01
C SER A 108 11.83 6.65 8.67
N ALA A 109 11.76 5.60 7.84
CA ALA A 109 10.51 4.94 7.47
C ALA A 109 9.78 4.36 8.69
N ALA A 110 10.51 3.73 9.62
CA ALA A 110 9.94 3.21 10.86
C ALA A 110 9.37 4.33 11.74
N SER A 111 10.06 5.47 11.82
CA SER A 111 9.58 6.64 12.56
C SER A 111 8.31 7.22 11.94
N GLN A 112 8.29 7.39 10.61
CA GLN A 112 7.10 7.86 9.89
C GLN A 112 5.93 6.89 10.05
N PHE A 113 6.17 5.59 9.92
CA PHE A 113 5.16 4.55 10.13
C PHE A 113 4.58 4.63 11.55
N SER A 114 5.43 4.69 12.57
CA SER A 114 5.01 4.81 13.97
C SER A 114 4.14 6.05 14.23
N ALA A 115 4.43 7.17 13.55
CA ALA A 115 3.65 8.40 13.64
C ALA A 115 2.27 8.30 12.95
N THR A 116 2.06 7.34 12.06
CA THR A 116 0.72 7.09 11.47
C THR A 116 -0.23 6.34 12.41
N LEU A 117 0.32 5.67 13.42
CA LEU A 117 -0.43 4.82 14.34
C LEU A 117 -0.92 5.60 15.57
N THR A 118 -1.99 5.10 16.17
CA THR A 118 -2.42 5.59 17.49
C THR A 118 -1.51 5.05 18.59
N GLN A 119 -1.63 5.59 19.80
CA GLN A 119 -0.86 5.12 20.95
C GLN A 119 -1.22 3.68 21.31
N GLU A 120 -2.50 3.34 21.28
CA GLU A 120 -3.02 2.00 21.57
C GLU A 120 -2.50 1.00 20.53
N GLN A 121 -2.58 1.34 19.24
CA GLN A 121 -2.04 0.48 18.18
C GLN A 121 -0.54 0.22 18.38
N ARG A 122 0.26 1.26 18.71
CA ARG A 122 1.69 1.07 18.99
C ARG A 122 1.96 0.14 20.18
N GLN A 123 1.17 0.24 21.24
CA GLN A 123 1.27 -0.64 22.40
C GLN A 123 0.99 -2.09 22.02
N THR A 124 -0.09 -2.34 21.25
CA THR A 124 -0.42 -3.67 20.75
C THR A 124 0.69 -4.26 19.89
N ILE A 125 1.31 -3.47 18.98
CA ILE A 125 2.47 -3.95 18.20
C ILE A 125 3.61 -4.34 19.13
N MET A 126 3.93 -3.50 20.11
CA MET A 126 5.03 -3.77 21.04
C MET A 126 4.80 -5.04 21.85
N GLU A 127 3.57 -5.25 22.32
CA GLU A 127 3.18 -6.46 23.02
C GLU A 127 3.26 -7.70 22.11
N ASN A 128 2.69 -7.64 20.92
CA ASN A 128 2.81 -8.71 19.91
C ASN A 128 4.27 -9.08 19.60
N MET A 129 5.16 -8.09 19.57
CA MET A 129 6.60 -8.32 19.35
C MET A 129 7.27 -8.95 20.58
N ARG A 130 6.91 -8.53 21.80
CA ARG A 130 7.46 -9.10 23.05
C ARG A 130 7.02 -10.55 23.26
N SER A 131 5.74 -10.85 23.05
CA SER A 131 5.18 -12.20 23.20
C SER A 131 5.85 -13.23 22.28
N ARG A 132 6.46 -12.77 21.17
CA ARG A 132 7.22 -13.62 20.25
C ARG A 132 8.67 -13.85 20.66
N GLN A 133 9.24 -12.93 21.43
CA GLN A 133 10.63 -13.03 21.90
C GLN A 133 10.73 -13.85 23.17
N GLN A 134 9.64 -14.04 23.91
CA GLN A 134 9.58 -14.97 25.03
C GLN A 134 9.57 -16.41 24.47
N PRO A 135 10.60 -17.24 24.76
CA PRO A 135 10.48 -18.67 24.53
C PRO A 135 9.30 -19.14 25.36
N GLN A 136 8.37 -19.87 24.74
CA GLN A 136 7.32 -20.58 25.46
C GLN A 136 8.02 -21.53 26.45
N GLN A 137 8.18 -21.10 27.69
CA GLN A 137 8.63 -21.99 28.76
C GLN A 137 7.47 -22.94 29.00
N ASN A 138 7.49 -24.09 28.32
CA ASN A 138 6.62 -25.21 28.66
C ASN A 138 7.03 -25.69 30.06
N PRO A 139 6.18 -25.58 31.09
CA PRO A 139 6.38 -26.37 32.29
C PRO A 139 6.22 -27.85 31.91
N LYS A 140 7.18 -28.67 32.33
CA LYS A 140 7.13 -30.15 32.20
C LYS A 140 6.07 -30.74 33.12
#